data_AF-A0A1Y5YSQ6-F1
#
_entry.id   AF-A0A1Y5YSQ6-F1
#
_cell.length_a   1.000
_cell.length_b   1.000
_cell.length_c   1.000
_cell.angle_alpha   90.00
_cell.angle_beta   90.00
_cell.angle_gamma   90.00
#
_symmetry.space_group_name_H-M   'P 1'
#
loop_
_entity.id
_entity.type
_entity.pdbx_description
1 polymer ?
#
loop_
_entity_poly.entity_id
_entity_poly.type
_entity_poly.pdbx_seq_one_letter_code
_entity_poly.pdbx_strand_id
1 'polypeptide(L)' 'MNLLEIYIEEVISEERYEADWTKEFDKEFVEVEITTNCYGRTETKKRVFEKKEWESHKEHGYYMG' A
#
# COMPACT_ATOMS: atom_id res chain seq x y z
N MET A 1 8.75 -14.42 -11.80
CA MET A 1 8.72 -12.95 -11.69
C MET A 1 9.43 -12.59 -10.40
N ASN A 2 10.38 -11.66 -10.46
CA ASN A 2 11.02 -11.15 -9.25
C ASN A 2 10.13 -10.07 -8.65
N LEU A 3 10.01 -10.03 -7.33
CA LEU A 3 9.40 -8.92 -6.63
C LEU A 3 10.31 -7.70 -6.75
N LEU A 4 9.75 -6.54 -7.05
CA LEU A 4 10.46 -5.28 -7.19
C LEU A 4 10.19 -4.39 -5.98
N GLU A 5 11.19 -3.60 -5.59
CA GLU A 5 11.01 -2.52 -4.63
C GLU A 5 10.23 -1.39 -5.31
N ILE A 6 9.07 -1.08 -4.76
CA ILE A 6 8.22 0.00 -5.23
C ILE A 6 8.25 1.09 -4.18
N TYR A 7 9.02 2.13 -4.45
CA TYR A 7 9.26 3.22 -3.52
C TYR A 7 8.03 4.12 -3.43
N ILE A 8 7.66 4.51 -2.21
CA ILE A 8 6.53 5.40 -1.94
C ILE A 8 7.09 6.82 -1.96
N GLU A 9 6.72 7.60 -2.98
CA GLU A 9 7.16 9.00 -3.10
C GLU A 9 6.22 9.94 -2.33
N GLU A 10 4.92 9.65 -2.34
CA GLU A 10 3.90 10.48 -1.69
C GLU A 10 2.70 9.63 -1.25
N VAL A 11 2.15 9.97 -0.08
CA VAL A 11 0.87 9.44 0.42
C VAL A 11 -0.17 10.55 0.31
N ILE A 12 -1.13 10.37 -0.60
CA ILE A 12 -2.17 11.35 -0.90
C ILE A 12 -3.36 11.19 0.06
N SER A 13 -3.77 9.94 0.31
CA SER A 13 -4.80 9.61 1.29
C SER A 13 -4.55 8.25 1.93
N GLU A 14 -5.04 8.11 3.16
CA GLU A 14 -5.07 6.87 3.92
C GLU A 14 -6.43 6.80 4.63
N GLU A 15 -7.26 5.84 4.25
CA GLU A 15 -8.61 5.67 4.79
C GLU A 15 -8.83 4.23 5.24
N ARG A 16 -9.60 4.04 6.33
CA ARG A 16 -10.00 2.70 6.76
C ARG A 16 -10.81 2.04 5.64
N TYR A 17 -10.46 0.81 5.30
CA TYR A 17 -11.12 0.04 4.27
C TYR A 17 -11.93 -1.11 4.87
N GLU A 18 -13.21 -1.17 4.51
CA GLU A 18 -14.12 -2.24 4.92
C GLU A 18 -14.87 -2.75 3.68
N ALA A 19 -14.78 -4.05 3.42
CA ALA A 19 -15.52 -4.72 2.36
C ALA A 19 -16.00 -6.09 2.85
N ASP A 20 -16.90 -6.76 2.13
CA ASP A 20 -17.42 -8.05 2.58
C ASP A 20 -16.32 -9.11 2.73
N TRP A 21 -15.34 -9.11 1.82
CA TRP A 21 -14.19 -10.01 1.89
C TRP A 21 -13.27 -9.71 3.08
N THR A 22 -13.20 -8.45 3.57
CA THR A 22 -12.34 -8.12 4.72
C THR A 22 -12.86 -8.73 6.01
N LYS A 23 -14.17 -9.03 6.09
CA LYS A 23 -14.80 -9.67 7.26
C LYS A 23 -14.37 -11.12 7.45
N GLU A 24 -13.82 -11.75 6.42
CA GLU A 24 -13.27 -13.11 6.49
C GLU A 24 -11.92 -13.15 7.21
N PHE A 25 -11.30 -11.98 7.44
CA PHE A 25 -10.01 -11.84 8.09
C PHE A 25 -10.17 -11.08 9.41
N ASP A 26 -9.52 -11.56 10.48
CA ASP A 26 -9.42 -10.85 11.76
C ASP A 26 -8.31 -9.77 11.69
N LYS A 27 -8.42 -8.87 10.71
CA LYS A 27 -7.41 -7.86 10.37
C LYS A 27 -8.07 -6.54 9.99
N GLU A 28 -7.37 -5.44 10.29
CA GLU A 28 -7.75 -4.12 9.79
C GLU A 28 -7.09 -3.85 8.44
N PHE A 29 -7.81 -3.20 7.53
CA PHE A 29 -7.33 -2.82 6.22
C PHE A 29 -7.42 -1.31 6.02
N VAL A 30 -6.54 -0.80 5.16
CA VAL A 30 -6.52 0.59 4.73
C VAL A 30 -6.48 0.65 3.20
N GLU A 31 -7.26 1.55 2.62
CA GLU A 31 -7.11 1.96 1.23
C GLU A 31 -6.24 3.21 1.23
N VAL A 32 -5.18 3.18 0.43
CA VAL A 32 -4.26 4.30 0.29
C VAL A 32 -4.19 4.72 -1.16
N GLU A 33 -4.20 6.03 -1.38
CA GLU A 33 -3.82 6.62 -2.66
C GLU A 33 -2.37 7.09 -2.54
N ILE A 34 -1.49 6.49 -3.33
CA ILE A 34 -0.04 6.71 -3.23
C ILE A 34 0.56 6.95 -4.61
N THR A 35 1.53 7.86 -4.66
CA THR A 35 2.44 8.00 -5.80
C THR A 35 3.66 7.14 -5.52
N THR A 36 4.00 6.27 -6.47
CA THR A 36 5.10 5.32 -6.33
C THR A 36 6.05 5.38 -7.50
N ASN A 37 7.33 5.11 -7.24
CA ASN A 37 8.37 5.02 -8.25
C ASN A 37 9.00 3.62 -8.26
N CYS A 38 8.94 2.98 -9.42
CA CYS A 38 9.59 1.70 -9.65
C CYS A 38 10.50 1.85 -10.86
N TYR A 39 11.82 1.90 -10.62
CA TYR A 39 12.86 2.05 -11.64
C TYR A 39 12.62 3.21 -12.63
N GLY A 40 12.22 4.38 -12.13
CA GLY A 40 12.01 5.58 -12.94
C GLY A 40 10.60 5.68 -13.54
N ARG A 41 9.73 4.69 -13.29
CA ARG A 41 8.31 4.79 -13.62
C ARG A 41 7.55 5.27 -12.39
N THR A 42 7.08 6.51 -12.45
CA THR A 42 6.18 7.07 -11.45
C THR A 42 4.73 6.82 -11.83
N GLU A 43 3.92 6.35 -10.88
CA GLU A 43 2.48 6.20 -11.03
C GLU A 43 1.74 6.51 -9.72
N THR A 44 0.57 7.13 -9.83
CA THR A 44 -0.38 7.30 -8.72
C THR A 44 -1.45 6.23 -8.82
N LYS A 45 -1.69 5.51 -7.72
CA LYS A 45 -2.68 4.43 -7.68
C LYS A 45 -3.28 4.26 -6.30
N LYS A 46 -4.48 3.69 -6.28
CA LYS A 46 -5.14 3.20 -5.07
C LYS A 46 -4.73 1.76 -4.80
N ARG A 47 -4.46 1.43 -3.54
CA ARG A 47 -4.16 0.07 -3.11
C ARG A 47 -4.71 -0.20 -1.72
N VAL A 48 -5.15 -1.43 -1.49
CA VAL A 48 -5.56 -1.90 -0.17
C VAL A 48 -4.43 -2.70 0.46
N PHE A 49 -4.11 -2.39 1.71
CA PHE A 49 -3.12 -3.11 2.51
C PHE A 49 -3.74 -3.54 3.84
N GLU A 50 -3.19 -4.60 4.45
CA GLU A 50 -3.36 -4.79 5.89
C GLU A 50 -2.72 -3.60 6.62
N LYS A 51 -3.41 -3.02 7.60
CA LYS A 51 -2.95 -1.83 8.32
C LYS A 51 -1.56 -1.99 8.94
N LYS A 52 -1.28 -3.16 9.55
CA LYS A 52 0.05 -3.46 10.13
C LYS A 52 1.14 -3.51 9.08
N GLU A 53 0.84 -4.08 7.91
CA GLU A 53 1.77 -4.15 6.79
C GLU A 53 2.06 -2.76 6.23
N TRP A 54 1.02 -1.92 6.11
CA TRP A 54 1.14 -0.54 5.68
C TRP A 54 2.02 0.32 6.60
N GLU A 55 1.89 0.20 7.93
CA GLU A 55 2.78 0.91 8.87
C GLU A 55 4.26 0.53 8.64
N SER A 56 4.54 -0.74 8.36
CA SER A 56 5.89 -1.20 8.02
C SER A 56 6.39 -0.60 6.69
N HIS A 57 5.53 -0.55 5.67
CA HIS A 57 5.87 0.08 4.39
C HIS A 57 6.16 1.58 4.51
N LYS A 58 5.43 2.29 5.38
CA LYS A 58 5.70 3.69 5.69
C LYS A 58 7.06 3.87 6.37
N GLU A 59 7.42 2.98 7.31
CA GLU A 59 8.72 3.02 7.97
C GLU A 59 9.89 2.74 7.01
N HIS A 60 9.71 1.78 6.10
CA HIS A 60 10.73 1.42 5.11
C HIS A 60 10.78 2.36 3.90
N GLY A 61 9.69 3.06 3.60
CA GLY A 61 9.56 3.93 2.43
C GLY A 61 9.31 3.19 1.11
N TYR A 62 9.05 1.88 1.15
CA TYR A 62 8.74 1.07 -0.03
C TYR A 62 7.94 -0.19 0.35
N TYR A 63 7.36 -0.83 -0.66
CA TYR A 63 6.80 -2.18 -0.55
C TYR A 63 7.28 -3.09 -1.69
N MET A 64 7.14 -4.40 -1.51
CA MET A 64 7.48 -5.38 -2.56
C MET A 64 6.26 -5.69 -3.44
N GLY A 65 6.42 -5.69 -4.76
CA GLY A 65 5.33 -6.02 -5.69
C GLY A 65 5.74 -6.50 -7.07
#